data_AF-A0A2J8T162-F1
#
_entry.id   AF-A0A2J8T162-F1
#
_cell.length_a   1.000
_cell.length_b   1.000
_cell.length_c   1.000
_cell.angle_alpha   90.00
_cell.angle_beta   90.00
_cell.angle_gamma   90.00
#
_symmetry.space_group_name_H-M   'P 1'
#
loop_
_entity.id
_entity.type
_entity.pdbx_description
1 polymer ?
#
loop_
_entity_poly.entity_id
_entity_poly.type
_entity_poly.pdbx_seq_one_letter_code
_entity_poly.pdbx_strand_id
1 'polypeptide(L)'
;MTRSLLGVFEEDATAISNYMNQLYQAMHRIYDAQNELSAATHLTSKLLKEYEKQRFPLGGDDEVMSSTLQQFSKVIDELSSCHAVLSTQLADAMMFPITQFKERDLKAILTLKEVFQIASNDHDAAINRYSRLS
;
A
#
# COMPACT_ATOMS: atom_id res chain seq x y z
N MET A 1 32.79 -16.88 -18.40
CA MET A 1 32.26 -15.51 -18.54
C MET A 1 30.80 -15.37 -18.13
N THR A 2 29.92 -16.36 -18.32
CA THR A 2 28.49 -16.29 -17.96
C THR A 2 28.18 -16.29 -16.46
N ARG A 3 28.96 -17.01 -15.63
CA ARG A 3 28.80 -17.02 -14.15
C ARG A 3 29.00 -15.64 -13.49
N SER A 4 29.74 -14.73 -14.15
CA SER A 4 30.00 -13.37 -13.65
C SER A 4 28.85 -12.39 -13.91
N LEU A 5 28.11 -12.54 -15.01
CA LEU A 5 27.00 -11.64 -15.34
C LEU A 5 25.72 -12.06 -14.62
N LEU A 6 25.47 -13.37 -14.54
CA LEU A 6 24.31 -13.90 -13.82
C LEU A 6 24.35 -13.55 -12.32
N GLY A 7 25.51 -13.65 -11.67
CA GLY A 7 25.64 -13.27 -10.26
C GLY A 7 25.28 -11.81 -10.01
N VAL A 8 25.67 -10.91 -10.91
CA VAL A 8 25.28 -9.49 -10.85
C VAL A 8 23.77 -9.32 -10.98
N PHE A 9 23.12 -10.06 -11.89
CA PHE A 9 21.65 -10.04 -12.01
C PHE A 9 20.95 -10.57 -10.74
N GLU A 10 21.51 -11.57 -10.07
CA GLU A 10 20.93 -12.12 -8.84
C GLU A 10 21.08 -11.18 -7.64
N GLU A 11 22.23 -10.51 -7.53
CA GLU A 11 22.48 -9.46 -6.54
C GLU A 11 21.51 -8.30 -6.74
N ASP A 12 21.36 -7.83 -7.98
CA ASP A 12 20.46 -6.73 -8.33
C ASP A 12 18.98 -7.11 -8.11
N ALA A 13 18.56 -8.32 -8.50
CA ALA A 13 17.21 -8.80 -8.23
C ALA A 13 16.89 -8.86 -6.73
N THR A 14 17.88 -9.22 -5.91
CA THR A 14 17.74 -9.23 -4.45
C THR A 14 17.65 -7.79 -3.89
N ALA A 15 18.51 -6.89 -4.38
CA ALA A 15 18.50 -5.49 -3.98
C ALA A 15 17.17 -4.79 -4.35
N ILE A 16 16.70 -4.99 -5.59
CA ILE A 16 15.41 -4.47 -6.08
C ILE A 16 14.26 -5.04 -5.25
N SER A 17 14.25 -6.34 -4.98
CA SER A 17 13.21 -6.97 -4.16
C SER A 17 13.14 -6.34 -2.76
N ASN A 18 14.28 -6.16 -2.10
CA ASN A 18 14.35 -5.54 -0.77
C ASN A 18 13.88 -4.08 -0.78
N TYR A 19 14.32 -3.30 -1.78
CA TYR A 19 13.90 -1.92 -1.95
C TYR A 19 12.39 -1.80 -2.19
N MET A 20 11.86 -2.60 -3.11
CA MET A 20 10.45 -2.56 -3.49
C MET A 20 9.53 -3.02 -2.36
N ASN A 21 9.98 -3.96 -1.52
CA ASN A 21 9.24 -4.32 -0.30
C ASN A 21 9.14 -3.15 0.68
N GLN A 22 10.23 -2.39 0.88
CA GLN A 22 10.21 -1.21 1.74
C GLN A 22 9.33 -0.10 1.16
N LEU A 23 9.43 0.15 -0.14
CA LEU A 23 8.60 1.14 -0.84
C LEU A 23 7.11 0.78 -0.76
N TYR A 24 6.78 -0.50 -1.01
CA TYR A 24 5.43 -1.03 -0.87
C TYR A 24 4.87 -0.77 0.53
N GLN A 25 5.63 -1.09 1.58
CA GLN A 25 5.20 -0.88 2.97
C GLN A 25 4.98 0.61 3.26
N ALA A 26 5.87 1.48 2.79
CA ALA A 26 5.73 2.92 2.96
C ALA A 26 4.46 3.46 2.27
N MET A 27 4.22 3.07 1.02
CA MET A 27 3.01 3.45 0.26
C MET A 27 1.73 2.91 0.91
N HIS A 28 1.75 1.66 1.38
CA HIS A 28 0.62 1.06 2.08
C HIS A 28 0.27 1.83 3.36
N ARG A 29 1.27 2.21 4.15
CA ARG A 29 1.07 3.03 5.36
C ARG A 29 0.46 4.40 5.05
N ILE A 30 0.85 5.03 3.94
CA ILE A 30 0.25 6.29 3.50
C ILE A 30 -1.22 6.09 3.13
N TYR A 31 -1.52 5.03 2.36
CA TYR A 31 -2.88 4.70 1.96
C TYR A 31 -3.80 4.42 3.16
N ASP A 32 -3.34 3.61 4.12
CA ASP A 32 -4.11 3.31 5.33
C ASP A 32 -4.37 4.57 6.17
N ALA A 33 -3.35 5.41 6.37
CA ALA A 33 -3.50 6.65 7.11
C ALA A 33 -4.48 7.62 6.42
N GLN A 34 -4.47 7.67 5.08
CA GLN A 34 -5.39 8.50 4.31
C GLN A 34 -6.84 8.01 4.42
N ASN A 35 -7.05 6.69 4.44
CA ASN A 35 -8.37 6.10 4.68
C ASN A 35 -8.89 6.37 6.09
N GLU A 36 -8.03 6.22 7.10
CA GLU A 36 -8.38 6.52 8.50
C GLU A 36 -8.73 8.00 8.66
N LEU A 37 -7.94 8.90 8.06
CA LEU A 37 -8.20 10.34 8.09
C LEU A 37 -9.53 10.68 7.41
N SER A 38 -9.84 10.05 6.28
CA SER A 38 -11.13 10.20 5.59
C SER A 38 -12.31 9.81 6.51
N ALA A 39 -12.20 8.66 7.17
CA ALA A 39 -13.22 8.15 8.09
C ALA A 39 -13.38 9.03 9.35
N ALA A 40 -12.28 9.45 9.97
CA ALA A 40 -12.28 10.32 11.14
C ALA A 40 -12.87 11.70 10.82
N THR A 41 -12.55 12.25 9.64
CA THR A 41 -13.11 13.53 9.17
C THR A 41 -14.61 13.41 8.94
N HIS A 42 -15.06 12.33 8.30
CA HIS A 42 -16.49 12.05 8.10
C HIS A 42 -17.25 11.92 9.42
N LEU A 43 -16.68 11.16 10.37
CA LEU A 43 -17.27 10.99 11.71
C LEU A 43 -17.35 12.32 12.46
N THR A 44 -16.33 13.17 12.35
CA THR A 44 -16.32 14.50 12.97
C THR A 44 -17.47 15.36 12.43
N SER A 45 -17.66 15.42 11.11
CA SER A 45 -18.80 16.12 10.52
C SER A 45 -20.14 15.58 11.01
N LYS A 46 -20.28 14.25 11.08
CA LYS A 46 -21.49 13.59 11.59
C LYS A 46 -21.80 14.01 13.03
N LEU A 47 -20.81 14.00 13.93
CA LEU A 47 -20.98 14.39 15.32
C LEU A 47 -21.39 15.86 15.46
N LEU A 48 -20.82 16.76 14.65
CA LEU A 48 -21.22 18.17 14.63
C LEU A 48 -22.70 18.34 14.25
N LYS A 49 -23.19 17.58 13.27
CA LYS A 49 -24.61 17.59 12.85
C LYS A 49 -25.54 16.93 13.86
N GLU A 50 -25.02 16.01 14.68
CA GLU A 50 -25.81 15.33 15.71
C GLU A 50 -26.03 16.22 16.93
N TYR A 51 -25.25 17.28 17.12
CA TYR A 51 -25.40 18.20 18.24
C TYR A 51 -26.83 18.73 18.41
N GLU A 52 -27.47 19.18 17.32
CA GLU A 52 -28.85 19.68 17.35
C GLU A 52 -29.90 18.62 17.74
N LYS A 53 -29.58 17.34 17.56
CA LYS A 53 -30.47 16.23 17.90
C LYS A 53 -30.36 15.85 19.38
N GLN A 54 -29.31 16.29 20.06
CA GLN A 54 -29.08 16.00 21.47
C GLN A 54 -29.94 16.92 22.33
N ARG A 55 -30.65 16.33 23.30
CA ARG A 55 -31.44 17.10 24.27
C ARG A 55 -30.58 17.41 25.48
N PHE A 56 -30.01 18.60 25.51
CA PHE A 56 -29.23 19.07 26.65
C PHE A 56 -30.17 19.65 27.74
N PRO A 57 -30.08 19.23 29.01
CA PRO A 57 -30.97 19.69 30.09
C PRO A 57 -30.92 21.20 30.36
N LEU A 58 -29.78 21.83 30.02
CA LEU A 58 -29.53 23.27 30.16
C LEU A 58 -29.46 23.99 28.80
N GLY A 59 -29.55 23.24 27.71
CA GLY A 59 -29.52 23.80 26.36
C GLY A 59 -30.92 24.27 25.99
N GLY A 60 -31.20 25.55 26.20
CA GLY A 60 -32.24 26.23 25.43
C GLY A 60 -31.85 26.30 23.95
N ASP A 61 -32.73 26.86 23.11
CA ASP A 61 -32.47 27.14 21.68
C ASP A 61 -31.31 28.14 21.52
N ASP A 62 -30.07 27.70 21.70
CA ASP A 62 -28.87 28.47 21.36
C ASP A 62 -28.63 28.37 19.85
N GLU A 63 -29.36 29.21 19.12
CA GLU A 63 -29.29 29.31 17.66
C GLU A 63 -27.88 29.66 17.17
N VAL A 64 -27.06 30.36 17.98
CA VAL A 64 -25.69 30.76 17.60
C VAL A 64 -24.76 29.55 17.64
N MET A 65 -24.80 28.75 18.71
CA MET A 65 -24.00 27.53 18.79
C MET A 65 -24.40 26.54 17.69
N SER A 66 -25.71 26.32 17.52
CA SER A 66 -26.27 25.44 16.50
C SER A 66 -25.80 25.81 15.08
N SER A 67 -25.99 27.08 14.69
CA SER A 67 -25.58 27.57 13.37
C SER A 67 -24.06 27.52 13.15
N THR A 68 -23.26 27.77 14.19
CA THR A 68 -21.79 27.69 14.11
C THR A 68 -21.32 26.25 13.87
N LEU A 69 -21.88 25.28 14.59
CA LEU A 69 -21.54 23.86 14.40
C LEU A 69 -21.98 23.33 13.04
N GLN A 70 -23.12 23.80 12.51
CA GLN A 70 -23.53 23.50 11.14
C GLN A 70 -22.56 24.03 10.11
N GLN A 71 -22.08 25.27 10.26
CA GLN A 71 -21.06 25.84 9.36
C GLN A 71 -19.76 25.02 9.39
N PHE A 72 -19.29 24.63 10.58
CA PHE A 72 -18.13 23.74 10.69
C PHE A 72 -18.38 22.39 10.01
N SER A 73 -19.55 21.78 10.23
CA SER A 73 -19.86 20.48 9.64
C SER A 73 -19.81 20.50 8.11
N LYS A 74 -20.23 21.62 7.49
CA LYS A 74 -20.17 21.79 6.04
C LYS A 74 -18.73 21.82 5.53
N VAL A 75 -17.84 22.58 6.18
CA VAL A 75 -16.42 22.65 5.82
C VAL A 75 -15.75 21.27 6.00
N ILE A 76 -16.07 20.56 7.08
CA ILE A 76 -15.51 19.23 7.34
C ILE A 76 -16.05 18.19 6.35
N ASP A 77 -17.29 18.29 5.89
CA ASP A 77 -17.83 17.45 4.81
C ASP A 77 -17.08 17.63 3.48
N GLU A 78 -16.74 18.89 3.14
CA GLU A 78 -15.96 19.20 1.95
C GLU A 78 -14.55 18.58 2.06
N LEU A 79 -13.90 18.71 3.21
CA LEU A 79 -12.61 18.06 3.48
C LEU A 79 -12.69 16.53 3.44
N SER A 80 -13.75 15.94 4.00
CA SER A 80 -13.99 14.49 3.94
C SER A 80 -14.14 14.02 2.49
N SER A 81 -14.83 14.80 1.65
CA SER A 81 -14.96 14.51 0.22
C SER A 81 -13.61 14.55 -0.50
N CYS A 82 -12.77 15.54 -0.20
CA CYS A 82 -11.40 15.60 -0.73
C CYS A 82 -10.58 14.37 -0.31
N HIS A 83 -10.68 13.95 0.95
CA HIS A 83 -9.97 12.77 1.44
C HIS A 83 -10.45 11.48 0.78
N ALA A 84 -11.75 11.32 0.54
CA ALA A 84 -12.31 10.18 -0.16
C ALA A 84 -11.83 10.09 -1.62
N VAL A 85 -11.80 11.21 -2.34
CA VAL A 85 -11.26 11.26 -3.71
C VAL A 85 -9.77 10.92 -3.70
N LEU A 86 -9.00 11.47 -2.77
CA LEU A 86 -7.58 11.16 -2.65
C LEU A 86 -7.34 9.68 -2.31
N SER A 87 -8.13 9.09 -1.41
CA SER A 87 -8.07 7.66 -1.08
C SER A 87 -8.24 6.80 -2.34
N THR A 88 -9.26 7.07 -3.16
CA THR A 88 -9.47 6.36 -4.42
C THR A 88 -8.27 6.53 -5.35
N GLN A 89 -7.74 7.75 -5.47
CA GLN A 89 -6.56 8.00 -6.30
C GLN A 89 -5.32 7.25 -5.81
N LEU A 90 -5.12 7.15 -4.49
CA LEU A 90 -4.02 6.36 -3.91
C LEU A 90 -4.22 4.87 -4.15
N ALA A 91 -5.45 4.36 -4.08
CA ALA A 91 -5.74 2.97 -4.41
C ALA A 91 -5.38 2.66 -5.87
N ASP A 92 -5.88 3.46 -6.80
CA ASP A 92 -5.79 3.16 -8.24
C ASP A 92 -4.44 3.52 -8.85
N ALA A 93 -3.85 4.65 -8.47
CA ALA A 93 -2.64 5.17 -9.10
C ALA A 93 -1.35 4.85 -8.34
N MET A 94 -1.43 4.44 -7.07
CA MET A 94 -0.25 4.12 -6.26
C MET A 94 -0.26 2.66 -5.80
N MET A 95 -1.31 2.22 -5.09
CA MET A 95 -1.36 0.88 -4.51
C MET A 95 -1.53 -0.22 -5.56
N PHE A 96 -2.39 -0.02 -6.56
CA PHE A 96 -2.60 -1.01 -7.62
C PHE A 96 -1.32 -1.30 -8.41
N PRO A 97 -0.58 -0.31 -8.95
CA PRO A 97 0.66 -0.57 -9.69
C PRO A 97 1.73 -1.25 -8.84
N ILE A 98 1.94 -0.80 -7.60
CA ILE A 98 3.01 -1.37 -6.76
C ILE A 98 2.66 -2.78 -6.25
N THR A 99 1.38 -3.06 -5.99
CA THR A 99 0.91 -4.40 -5.66
C THR A 99 1.08 -5.33 -6.85
N GLN A 100 0.67 -4.89 -8.05
CA GLN A 100 0.84 -5.66 -9.28
C GLN A 100 2.31 -5.99 -9.54
N PHE A 101 3.20 -5.01 -9.43
CA PHE A 101 4.63 -5.23 -9.61
C PHE A 101 5.19 -6.24 -8.60
N LYS A 102 4.82 -6.10 -7.32
CA LYS A 102 5.29 -7.00 -6.26
C LYS A 102 4.78 -8.43 -6.42
N GLU A 103 3.49 -8.60 -6.70
CA GLU A 103 2.84 -9.92 -6.70
C GLU A 103 3.01 -10.68 -8.02
N ARG A 104 3.17 -9.97 -9.14
CA ARG A 104 3.34 -10.57 -10.46
C ARG A 104 4.80 -10.51 -10.91
N ASP A 105 5.35 -9.31 -11.04
CA ASP A 105 6.61 -9.12 -11.76
C ASP A 105 7.82 -9.59 -10.93
N LEU A 106 7.91 -9.16 -9.66
CA LEU A 106 8.95 -9.66 -8.74
C LEU A 106 8.81 -11.15 -8.48
N LYS A 107 7.58 -11.64 -8.31
CA LYS A 107 7.33 -13.08 -8.10
C LYS A 107 7.76 -13.92 -9.30
N ALA A 108 7.55 -13.44 -10.52
CA ALA A 108 8.00 -14.11 -11.74
C ALA A 108 9.54 -14.19 -11.79
N ILE A 109 10.24 -13.10 -11.47
CA ILE A 109 11.71 -13.06 -11.43
C ILE A 109 12.25 -14.06 -10.39
N LEU A 110 11.68 -14.07 -9.18
CA LEU A 110 12.11 -14.98 -8.12
C LEU A 110 11.86 -16.45 -8.47
N THR A 111 10.71 -16.76 -9.08
CA THR A 111 10.40 -18.12 -9.57
C THR A 111 11.40 -18.56 -10.64
N LEU A 112 11.72 -17.70 -11.61
CA LEU A 112 12.67 -18.02 -12.67
C LEU A 112 14.08 -18.23 -12.12
N LYS A 113 14.50 -17.43 -11.13
CA LYS A 113 15.76 -17.63 -10.41
C LYS A 113 15.81 -19.01 -9.76
N GLU A 114 14.75 -19.41 -9.06
CA GLU A 114 14.67 -20.71 -8.39
C GLU A 114 14.77 -21.87 -9.39
N VAL A 115 13.99 -21.80 -10.49
CA VAL A 115 14.04 -22.81 -11.57
C VAL A 115 15.43 -22.90 -12.18
N PHE A 116 16.07 -21.77 -12.45
CA PHE A 116 17.43 -21.74 -12.99
C PHE A 116 18.43 -22.38 -12.02
N GLN A 117 18.34 -22.08 -10.72
CA GLN A 117 19.25 -22.63 -9.71
C GLN A 117 19.12 -24.15 -9.62
N ILE A 118 17.90 -24.69 -9.67
CA ILE A 118 17.63 -26.13 -9.69
C ILE A 118 18.28 -26.76 -10.93
N ALA A 119 18.01 -26.20 -12.12
CA ALA A 119 18.57 -26.71 -13.38
C ALA A 119 20.11 -26.66 -13.40
N SER A 120 20.72 -25.61 -12.85
CA SER A 120 22.18 -25.49 -12.74
C SER A 120 22.76 -26.55 -11.81
N ASN A 121 22.12 -26.82 -10.66
CA ASN A 121 22.56 -27.83 -9.72
C ASN A 121 22.46 -29.24 -10.32
N ASP A 122 21.38 -29.53 -11.04
CA ASP A 122 21.18 -30.80 -11.74
C ASP A 122 22.22 -31.00 -12.85
N HIS A 123 22.53 -29.94 -13.61
CA HIS A 123 23.57 -29.96 -14.61
C HIS A 123 24.95 -30.26 -13.99
N ASP A 124 25.32 -29.56 -12.91
CA ASP A 124 26.58 -29.78 -12.20
C ASP A 124 26.66 -31.22 -11.65
N ALA A 125 25.55 -31.77 -11.14
CA ALA A 125 25.48 -33.16 -10.68
C ALA A 125 25.66 -34.17 -11.83
N ALA A 126 25.05 -33.92 -12.99
CA ALA A 126 25.17 -34.76 -14.18
C ALA A 126 26.60 -34.77 -14.73
N ILE A 127 27.24 -33.59 -14.83
CA ILE A 127 28.63 -33.47 -15.26
C ILE A 127 29.57 -34.20 -14.30
N ASN A 128 29.40 -34.03 -12.99
CA ASN A 128 30.22 -34.73 -12.00
C ASN A 128 30.11 -36.26 -12.10
N ARG A 129 28.93 -36.79 -12.45
CA ARG A 129 28.76 -38.23 -12.71
C ARG A 129 29.47 -38.65 -13.99
N TYR A 130 29.33 -37.88 -15.06
CA TYR A 130 30.00 -38.15 -16.34
C TYR A 130 31.52 -38.15 -16.22
N SER A 131 32.09 -37.16 -15.51
CA SER A 131 33.54 -37.06 -15.28
C SER A 131 34.14 -38.21 -14.47
N ARG A 132 33.33 -38.98 -13.73
CA ARG A 132 33.78 -40.18 -13.00
C ARG A 132 33.74 -41.44 -13.85
N LEU A 133 33.09 -41.39 -15.01
CA LEU A 133 33.03 -42.47 -15.99
C LEU A 133 34.15 -42.35 -17.05
N SER A 134 34.93 -41.28 -17.02
CA SER A 134 36.08 -41.00 -17.90
C SER A 134 37.39 -41.16 -17.13
#